data_AF-A0A6V7JKJ8-F1
#
_entry.id   AF-A0A6V7JKJ8-F1
#
_cell.length_a   1.000
_cell.length_b   1.000
_cell.length_c   1.000
_cell.angle_alpha   90.00
_cell.angle_beta   90.00
_cell.angle_gamma   90.00
#
_symmetry.space_group_name_H-M   'P 1'
#
loop_
_entity.id
_entity.type
_entity.pdbx_description
1 polymer ?
#
loop_
_entity_poly.entity_id
_entity_poly.type
_entity_poly.pdbx_seq_one_letter_code
_entity_poly.pdbx_strand_id
1 'polypeptide(L)' 'PILHYGSDGPTQSCMNVRFNSAGTRLLALKRRLPPVLYAVDSPTLLCQFDQRGYYNSCTMKSCCFAGRDESYVLS' A
#
# COMPACT_ATOMS: atom_id res chain seq x y z
N PRO A 1 15.36 18.85 -15.96
CA PRO A 1 15.01 17.48 -16.36
C PRO A 1 13.58 17.14 -15.92
N ILE A 2 12.70 16.78 -16.86
CA ILE A 2 11.33 16.37 -16.56
C ILE A 2 11.36 14.85 -16.35
N LEU A 3 11.03 14.39 -15.16
CA LEU A 3 10.88 12.96 -14.87
C LEU A 3 9.46 12.52 -15.22
N HIS A 4 9.33 11.61 -16.18
CA HIS A 4 8.07 10.95 -16.49
C HIS A 4 7.95 9.68 -15.64
N TYR A 5 6.97 9.65 -14.73
CA TYR A 5 6.66 8.47 -13.92
C TYR A 5 5.42 7.77 -14.49
N GLY A 6 5.56 6.49 -14.88
CA GLY A 6 4.49 5.63 -15.38
C GLY A 6 5.00 4.58 -16.37
N SER A 7 4.34 3.42 -16.46
CA SER A 7 4.56 2.42 -17.51
C SER A 7 3.36 2.38 -18.47
N ASP A 8 3.57 1.94 -19.71
CA ASP A 8 2.54 1.86 -20.77
C ASP A 8 1.44 0.79 -20.52
N GLY A 9 1.36 0.22 -19.32
CA GLY A 9 0.32 -0.73 -18.92
C GLY A 9 -0.83 -0.07 -18.15
N PRO A 10 -1.93 -0.79 -17.85
CA PRO A 10 -2.94 -0.30 -16.92
C PRO A 10 -2.29 -0.03 -15.57
N THR A 11 -2.03 1.24 -15.28
CA THR A 11 -1.36 1.67 -14.07
C THR A 11 -2.27 1.39 -12.89
N GLN A 12 -1.89 0.39 -12.07
CA GLN A 12 -2.51 0.23 -10.77
C GLN A 12 -2.10 1.44 -9.92
N SER A 13 -2.98 2.45 -9.89
CA SER A 13 -2.76 3.65 -9.12
C SER A 13 -2.74 3.30 -7.63
N CYS A 14 -1.56 3.46 -7.03
CA CYS A 14 -1.40 3.48 -5.60
C CYS A 14 -1.78 4.87 -5.08
N MET A 15 -2.53 4.92 -3.98
CA MET A 15 -3.00 6.16 -3.39
C MET A 15 -2.24 6.54 -2.13
N ASN A 16 -1.70 5.57 -1.38
CA ASN A 16 -0.83 5.83 -0.25
C ASN A 16 0.12 4.66 -0.01
N VAL A 17 1.37 4.93 0.33
CA VAL A 17 2.35 3.91 0.75
C VAL A 17 3.02 4.39 2.03
N ARG A 18 3.21 3.47 2.98
CA ARG A 18 4.06 3.70 4.15
C ARG A 18 5.08 2.59 4.29
N PHE A 19 6.29 2.98 4.69
CA PHE A 19 7.29 2.06 5.18
C PHE A 19 7.10 1.84 6.68
N ASN A 20 7.46 0.66 7.13
CA ASN A 20 7.57 0.38 8.55
C ASN A 20 8.81 1.04 9.16
N SER A 21 8.89 1.05 10.48
CA SER A 21 9.98 1.75 11.19
C SER A 21 11.36 1.15 10.90
N ALA A 22 11.42 -0.16 10.63
CA ALA A 22 12.63 -0.88 10.28
C ALA A 22 13.03 -0.76 8.80
N GLY A 23 12.18 -0.17 7.95
CA GLY A 23 12.42 -0.05 6.50
C GLY A 23 12.39 -1.36 5.71
N THR A 24 11.88 -2.44 6.30
CA THR A 24 11.85 -3.79 5.68
C THR A 24 10.52 -4.12 5.01
N ARG A 25 9.44 -3.41 5.37
CA ARG A 25 8.09 -3.67 4.88
C ARG A 25 7.43 -2.39 4.36
N LEU A 26 6.56 -2.56 3.36
CA LEU A 26 5.73 -1.48 2.84
C LEU A 26 4.25 -1.88 2.80
N LEU A 27 3.40 -0.99 3.29
CA LEU A 27 1.93 -1.14 3.24
C LEU A 27 1.39 -0.17 2.18
N ALA A 28 0.72 -0.70 1.15
CA ALA A 28 0.21 0.05 0.03
C ALA A 28 -1.33 0.05 0.01
N LEU A 29 -1.92 1.24 -0.03
CA LEU A 29 -3.33 1.47 -0.32
C LEU A 29 -3.51 1.72 -1.81
N LYS A 30 -4.27 0.85 -2.47
CA LYS A 30 -4.51 0.89 -3.92
C LYS A 30 -5.91 1.41 -4.23
N ARG A 31 -6.08 2.05 -5.39
CA ARG A 31 -7.39 2.52 -5.84
C ARG A 31 -8.29 1.35 -6.20
N ARG A 32 -9.45 1.26 -5.54
CA ARG A 32 -10.47 0.23 -5.71
C ARG A 32 -9.95 -1.21 -5.57
N LEU A 33 -8.84 -1.38 -4.88
CA LEU A 33 -8.23 -2.68 -4.61
C LEU A 33 -7.87 -2.78 -3.13
N PRO A 34 -7.93 -3.98 -2.54
CA PRO A 34 -7.56 -4.18 -1.14
C PRO A 34 -6.15 -3.66 -0.81
N PRO A 35 -5.91 -3.20 0.44
CA PRO A 35 -4.57 -2.91 0.93
C PRO A 35 -3.66 -4.13 0.83
N VAL A 36 -2.37 -3.90 0.58
CA VAL A 36 -1.39 -4.98 0.43
C VAL A 36 -0.09 -4.66 1.15
N LEU A 37 0.47 -5.68 1.80
CA LEU A 37 1.78 -5.64 2.45
C LEU A 37 2.82 -6.33 1.55
N TYR A 38 3.98 -5.69 1.37
CA TYR A 38 5.13 -6.27 0.68
C TYR A 38 6.38 -6.23 1.57
N ALA A 39 7.33 -7.11 1.26
CA ALA A 39 8.72 -6.93 1.65
C ALA A 39 9.37 -5.92 0.70
N VAL A 40 10.28 -5.08 1.17
CA VAL A 40 10.91 -4.04 0.34
C VAL A 40 11.87 -4.62 -0.71
N ASP A 41 12.40 -5.81 -0.45
CA ASP A 41 13.34 -6.53 -1.31
C ASP A 41 12.65 -7.46 -2.34
N SER A 42 11.31 -7.53 -2.35
CA SER A 42 10.58 -8.46 -3.20
C SER A 42 9.29 -7.86 -3.78
N PRO A 43 8.97 -8.12 -5.06
CA PRO A 43 7.68 -7.76 -5.63
C PRO A 43 6.53 -8.66 -5.12
N THR A 44 6.84 -9.72 -4.37
CA THR A 44 5.85 -10.69 -3.88
C THR A 44 5.04 -10.11 -2.71
N LEU A 45 3.72 -10.34 -2.74
CA LEU A 45 2.82 -9.94 -1.65
C LEU A 45 3.09 -10.79 -0.41
N LEU A 46 3.27 -10.15 0.74
CA LEU A 46 3.30 -10.85 2.03
C LEU A 46 1.88 -11.12 2.55
N CYS A 47 0.99 -10.15 2.38
CA CYS A 47 -0.40 -10.25 2.84
C CYS A 47 -1.30 -9.28 2.06
N GLN A 48 -2.53 -9.69 1.82
CA GLN A 48 -3.58 -8.83 1.28
C GLN A 48 -4.73 -8.75 2.27
N PHE A 49 -5.16 -7.54 2.59
CA PHE A 49 -6.21 -7.29 3.56
C PHE A 49 -7.56 -7.25 2.86
N ASP A 50 -8.16 -8.43 2.66
CA ASP A 50 -9.45 -8.53 2.00
C ASP A 50 -10.60 -8.30 3.00
N GLN A 51 -11.49 -7.37 2.66
CA GLN A 51 -12.72 -7.11 3.39
C GLN A 51 -13.86 -6.98 2.39
N ARG A 52 -14.93 -7.75 2.60
CA ARG A 52 -16.13 -7.70 1.75
C ARG A 52 -16.67 -6.27 1.69
N GLY A 53 -16.81 -5.75 0.47
CA GLY A 53 -17.30 -4.39 0.23
C GLY A 53 -16.24 -3.29 0.33
N TYR A 54 -14.95 -3.63 0.47
CA TYR A 54 -13.89 -2.63 0.44
C TYR A 54 -13.86 -1.89 -0.91
N TYR A 55 -14.15 -0.59 -0.89
CA TYR A 55 -14.18 0.25 -2.07
C TYR A 55 -13.55 1.62 -1.78
N ASN A 56 -12.35 1.83 -2.30
CA ASN A 56 -11.60 3.07 -2.12
C ASN A 56 -11.45 3.80 -3.46
N SER A 57 -12.40 4.71 -3.78
CA SER A 57 -12.40 5.47 -5.05
C SER A 57 -11.81 6.88 -4.96
N CYS A 58 -11.91 7.53 -3.80
CA CYS A 58 -11.34 8.85 -3.50
C CYS A 58 -10.81 8.81 -2.05
N THR A 59 -9.55 9.15 -1.79
CA THR A 59 -8.93 8.91 -0.47
C THR A 59 -9.04 10.08 0.49
N MET A 60 -9.81 9.88 1.56
CA MET A 60 -9.47 10.36 2.91
C MET A 60 -8.85 9.23 3.78
N LYS A 61 -8.50 8.08 3.19
CA LYS A 61 -7.92 6.94 3.92
C LYS A 61 -6.40 6.97 3.89
N SER A 62 -5.78 6.90 5.06
CA SER A 62 -4.34 6.74 5.25
C SER A 62 -4.03 5.39 5.90
N CYS A 63 -2.84 4.87 5.68
CA CYS A 63 -2.35 3.72 6.43
C CYS A 63 -1.13 4.11 7.27
N CYS A 64 -0.85 3.35 8.33
CA CYS A 64 0.37 3.45 9.12
C CYS A 64 0.70 2.11 9.79
N PHE A 65 1.94 1.99 10.26
CA PHE A 65 2.36 0.90 11.14
C PHE A 65 2.18 1.37 12.59
N ALA A 66 1.68 0.52 13.48
CA ALA A 66 1.35 0.91 14.86
C ALA A 66 2.57 1.09 15.80
N GLY A 67 3.80 1.06 15.28
CA GLY A 67 5.02 1.20 16.09
C GLY A 67 5.65 -0.14 16.46
N ARG A 68 6.56 -0.12 17.44
CA ARG A 68 7.55 -1.19 17.67
C ARG A 68 6.86 -2.51 18.09
N ASP A 69 7.08 -3.57 17.30
CA ASP A 69 6.41 -4.90 17.26
C ASP A 69 5.05 -4.93 16.52
N GLU A 70 5.15 -4.50 15.26
CA GLU A 70 4.16 -3.90 14.35
C GLU A 70 2.83 -4.65 14.11
N SER A 71 1.81 -4.32 14.89
CA SER A 71 0.40 -4.49 14.52
C SER A 71 -0.02 -3.43 13.49
N TYR A 72 -0.99 -3.77 12.62
CA TYR A 72 -1.45 -2.90 11.52
C TYR A 72 -2.79 -2.25 11.88
N VAL A 73 -2.93 -0.95 11.60
CA VAL A 73 -4.22 -0.23 11.74
C VAL A 73 -4.68 0.22 10.35
N LEU A 74 -5.88 -0.19 9.97
CA LEU A 74 -6.54 0.20 8.72
C LEU A 74 -7.78 1.05 9.05
N SER A 75 -7.88 2.24 8.43
CA SER A 75 -9.02 3.17 8.54
C SER A 75 -9.86 3.19 7.26
#